data_AF-A0A9N9FSF8-F1
#
_entry.id   AF-A0A9N9FSF8-F1
#
_cell.length_a   1.000
_cell.length_b   1.000
_cell.length_c   1.000
_cell.angle_alpha   90.00
_cell.angle_beta   90.00
_cell.angle_gamma   90.00
#
_symmetry.space_group_name_H-M   'P 1'
#
loop_
_entity.id
_entity.type
_entity.pdbx_description
1 polymer ?
#
loop_
_entity_poly.entity_id
_entity_poly.type
_entity_poly.pdbx_seq_one_letter_code
_entity_poly.pdbx_strand_id
1 'polypeptide(L)' 'MEIEKGDHEFEYPRLAMMARDYHAINATSVPVERIFSEGADLIDVKRSCLRADTIRSYMCLNSWWK' A
#
# COMPACT_ATOMS: atom_id res chain seq x y z
N MET A 1 -13.51 -11.16 -17.98
CA MET A 1 -13.12 -12.39 -17.28
C MET A 1 -13.81 -12.33 -15.94
N GLU A 2 -15.06 -12.75 -15.93
CA GLU A 2 -15.92 -12.68 -14.75
C GLU A 2 -15.45 -13.77 -13.79
N ILE A 3 -14.95 -13.38 -12.63
CA ILE A 3 -14.60 -14.33 -11.57
C ILE A 3 -15.93 -14.72 -10.93
N GLU A 4 -16.43 -15.91 -11.29
CA GLU A 4 -17.53 -16.55 -10.59
C GLU A 4 -17.19 -16.60 -9.10
N LYS A 5 -18.01 -15.93 -8.29
CA LYS A 5 -17.85 -15.84 -6.85
C LYS A 5 -18.35 -17.15 -6.23
N GLY A 6 -17.56 -18.21 -6.39
CA GLY A 6 -17.79 -19.51 -5.76
C GLY A 6 -17.15 -19.54 -4.38
N ASP A 7 -17.94 -19.84 -3.35
CA ASP A 7 -17.49 -19.98 -1.96
C ASP A 7 -16.64 -21.26 -1.77
N HIS A 8 -15.49 -21.32 -2.44
CA HIS A 8 -14.54 -22.45 -2.41
C HIS A 8 -13.65 -22.45 -1.15
N GLU A 9 -13.85 -21.50 -0.23
CA GLU A 9 -13.05 -21.36 1.00
C GLU A 9 -13.20 -22.59 1.92
N PHE A 10 -14.40 -23.17 1.98
CA PHE A 10 -14.67 -24.38 2.77
C PHE A 10 -14.15 -25.66 2.10
N GLU A 11 -14.10 -25.68 0.77
CA GLU A 11 -13.65 -26.84 -0.01
C GLU A 11 -12.12 -26.91 -0.06
N TYR A 12 -11.44 -25.75 -0.11
CA TYR A 12 -9.98 -25.65 -0.18
C TYR A 12 -9.41 -24.61 0.81
N PRO A 13 -9.49 -24.86 2.13
CA PRO A 13 -9.12 -23.86 3.14
C PRO A 13 -7.65 -23.41 3.04
N ARG A 14 -6.74 -24.33 2.70
CA ARG A 14 -5.31 -24.01 2.53
C ARG A 14 -5.04 -23.19 1.26
N LEU A 15 -5.77 -23.48 0.17
CA LEU A 15 -5.62 -22.75 -1.08
C LEU A 15 -6.22 -21.34 -0.96
N ALA A 16 -7.36 -21.22 -0.29
CA ALA A 16 -8.00 -19.94 -0.01
C ALA A 16 -7.09 -19.03 0.84
N MET A 17 -6.40 -19.60 1.84
CA MET A 17 -5.40 -18.87 2.63
C MET A 17 -4.25 -18.34 1.76
N MET A 18 -3.65 -19.20 0.93
CA MET A 18 -2.59 -18.78 0.01
C MET A 18 -3.07 -17.73 -1.00
N ALA A 19 -4.27 -17.91 -1.56
CA ALA A 19 -4.84 -16.97 -2.52
C ALA A 19 -5.02 -15.57 -1.90
N ARG A 20 -5.42 -15.48 -0.63
CA ARG A 20 -5.50 -14.22 0.12
C ARG A 20 -4.14 -13.57 0.28
N ASP A 21 -3.11 -14.34 0.64
CA ASP A 21 -1.75 -13.83 0.78
C ASP A 21 -1.22 -13.28 -0.55
N TYR A 22 -1.42 -14.00 -1.66
CA TYR A 22 -0.97 -13.57 -2.98
C TYR A 22 -1.77 -12.41 -3.56
N HIS A 23 -3.08 -12.32 -3.30
CA HIS A 23 -3.89 -11.17 -3.73
C HIS A 23 -3.66 -9.92 -2.89
N ALA A 24 -3.19 -10.04 -1.66
CA ALA A 24 -2.83 -8.89 -0.84
C ALA A 24 -1.57 -8.18 -1.37
N ILE A 25 -0.72 -8.91 -2.08
CA ILE A 25 0.47 -8.35 -2.74
C ILE A 25 0.01 -7.62 -4.00
N ASN A 26 0.15 -6.30 -3.99
CA ASN A 26 -0.05 -5.51 -5.20
C ASN A 26 0.94 -5.98 -6.28
N ALA A 27 0.43 -6.34 -7.45
CA ALA A 27 1.26 -6.76 -8.59
C ALA A 27 2.14 -5.63 -9.18
N THR A 28 2.01 -4.39 -8.67
CA THR A 28 2.64 -3.19 -9.22
C THR A 28 3.27 -2.33 -8.13
N SER A 29 4.32 -1.58 -8.48
CA SER A 29 4.99 -0.58 -7.62
C SER A 29 4.18 0.72 -7.43
N VAL A 30 3.05 0.86 -8.12
CA VAL A 30 2.20 2.06 -8.13
C VAL A 30 1.83 2.58 -6.74
N PRO A 31 1.51 1.74 -5.73
CA PRO A 31 1.21 2.24 -4.38
C PRO A 31 2.39 2.94 -3.73
N VAL A 32 3.60 2.42 -3.94
CA VAL A 32 4.84 2.95 -3.37
C VAL A 32 5.22 4.26 -4.08
N GLU A 33 5.13 4.29 -5.41
CA GLU A 33 5.41 5.49 -6.22
C GLU A 33 4.45 6.64 -5.89
N ARG A 34 3.18 6.34 -5.58
CA ARG A 34 2.20 7.34 -5.14
C ARG A 34 2.61 7.98 -3.81
N ILE A 35 3.03 7.18 -2.84
CA ILE A 35 3.48 7.68 -1.52
C ILE A 35 4.71 8.58 -1.69
N PHE A 36 5.67 8.18 -2.53
CA PHE A 36 6.86 8.99 -2.80
C PHE A 36 6.55 10.27 -3.59
N SER A 37 5.61 10.23 -4.53
CA SER A 37 5.19 11.41 -5.28
C SER A 37 4.44 12.41 -4.40
N GLU A 38 3.55 11.93 -3.52
CA GLU A 38 2.86 12.76 -2.51
C GLU A 38 3.86 13.32 -1.48
N GLY A 39 4.86 12.51 -1.12
CA GLY A 39 5.95 12.90 -0.23
C GLY A 39 6.97 13.86 -0.84
N ALA A 40 7.08 13.90 -2.18
CA ALA A 40 8.02 14.78 -2.87
C ALA A 40 7.70 16.26 -2.63
N ASP A 41 6.42 16.65 -2.51
CA ASP A 41 6.02 18.04 -2.21
C ASP A 41 6.42 18.49 -0.78
N LEU A 42 6.60 17.55 0.15
CA LEU A 42 7.13 17.82 1.50
C LEU A 42 8.66 17.98 1.50
N ILE A 43 9.32 17.31 0.57
CA ILE A 43 10.78 17.31 0.41
C ILE A 43 11.20 18.51 -0.47
N ASP A 44 10.34 18.94 -1.39
CA ASP A 44 10.59 20.04 -2.30
C ASP A 44 10.62 21.39 -1.57
N VAL A 45 11.42 22.31 -2.11
CA VAL A 45 11.89 23.58 -1.53
C VAL A 45 10.72 24.49 -1.11
N LYS A 46 9.51 24.23 -1.60
CA LYS A 46 8.31 25.02 -1.33
C LYS A 46 7.86 24.98 0.15
N ARG A 47 8.30 24.01 0.97
CA ARG A 47 7.97 23.92 2.41
C ARG A 47 9.05 23.36 3.36
N SER A 48 10.28 23.14 2.93
CA SER A 48 11.21 22.25 3.65
C SER A 48 12.30 22.95 4.48
N CYS A 49 12.01 23.19 5.76
CA CYS A 49 13.02 23.20 6.84
C CYS A 49 12.87 21.99 7.78
N LEU A 50 12.15 20.94 7.36
CA LEU A 50 11.90 19.77 8.18
C LEU A 50 13.06 18.77 8.08
N ARG A 51 13.44 18.19 9.21
CA ARG A 51 14.42 17.11 9.27
C ARG A 51 13.87 15.84 8.61
N ALA A 52 14.77 15.04 8.03
CA ALA A 52 14.43 13.75 7.41
C ALA A 52 13.59 12.83 8.33
N ASP A 53 13.88 12.83 9.63
CA ASP A 53 13.14 12.06 10.64
C ASP A 53 11.65 12.47 10.74
N THR A 54 11.39 13.78 10.65
CA THR A 54 10.04 14.34 10.72
C THR A 54 9.26 14.03 9.44
N ILE A 55 9.92 14.08 8.28
CA ILE A 55 9.33 13.73 6.99
C ILE A 55 8.91 12.25 6.99
N ARG A 56 9.80 11.34 7.45
CA ARG A 56 9.47 9.92 7.57
C ARG A 56 8.27 9.68 8.48
N SER A 57 8.27 10.30 9.66
CA SER A 57 7.16 10.16 10.62
C SER A 57 5.83 10.65 10.03
N TYR A 58 5.85 11.76 9.30
CA TYR A 58 4.69 12.29 8.62
C TYR A 58 4.18 11.35 7.52
N MET A 59 5.08 10.83 6.67
CA MET A 59 4.70 9.90 5.60
C MET A 59 4.05 8.63 6.16
N CYS A 60 4.61 8.05 7.23
CA CYS A 60 4.03 6.90 7.91
C CYS A 60 2.65 7.24 8.50
N LEU A 61 2.52 8.35 9.22
CA LEU A 61 1.25 8.79 9.80
C LEU A 61 0.17 8.99 8.74
N ASN A 62 0.50 9.65 7.62
CA ASN A 62 -0.42 9.87 6.51
C ASN A 62 -0.83 8.55 5.83
N SER A 63 0.08 7.58 5.75
CA SER A 63 -0.21 6.26 5.19
C SER A 63 -1.10 5.39 6.07
N TRP A 64 -1.00 5.54 7.40
CA TRP A 64 -1.74 4.71 8.38
C TRP A 64 -3.08 5.31 8.78
N TRP A 65 -3.26 6.62 8.62
CA TRP A 65 -4.50 7.31 8.98
C TRP A 65 -5.59 7.20 7.89
N LYS A 66 -5.20 6.87 6.65
CA LYS A 66 -6.11 6.57 5.54
C LYS A 66 -6.77 5.21 5.72
#